data_AF-A0A8S4FXL5-F1
#
_entry.id   AF-A0A8S4FXL5-F1
#
_cell.length_a   1.000
_cell.length_b   1.000
_cell.length_c   1.000
_cell.angle_alpha   90.00
_cell.angle_beta   90.00
_cell.angle_gamma   90.00
#
_symmetry.space_group_name_H-M   'P 1'
#
loop_
_entity.id
_entity.type
_entity.pdbx_description
1 polymer ?
#
loop_
_entity_poly.entity_id
_entity_poly.type
_entity_poly.pdbx_seq_one_letter_code
_entity_poly.pdbx_strand_id
1 'polypeptide(L)'
;MIHKWFHKIVRRRTRPIPEDKAFVWKQRLSIAYGLIAWNCFGLVCYSVYKGKADWAHYYGLKTDEEKEVSPGLAWSRTLNIPNAKVIRVSGLKKVDEYEIVNGQQVMKEKKELGDPELLKE
;
A
#
# COMPACT_ATOMS: atom_id res chain seq x y z
N MET A 1 -11.93 15.48 9.86
CA MET A 1 -12.23 16.80 10.46
C MET A 1 -11.36 17.85 9.81
N ILE A 2 -11.88 18.67 8.89
CA ILE A 2 -11.14 19.85 8.42
C ILE A 2 -10.84 20.70 9.65
N HIS A 3 -9.58 21.09 9.86
CA HIS A 3 -9.22 21.89 11.03
C HIS A 3 -10.07 23.16 11.05
N LYS A 4 -10.96 23.30 12.06
CA LYS A 4 -11.94 24.40 12.17
C LYS A 4 -11.28 25.78 12.03
N TRP A 5 -10.00 25.88 12.41
CA TRP A 5 -9.17 27.07 12.27
C TRP A 5 -8.95 27.50 10.82
N PHE A 6 -8.70 26.56 9.91
CA PHE A 6 -8.52 26.86 8.49
C PHE A 6 -9.82 27.39 7.87
N HIS A 7 -10.95 26.73 8.14
CA HIS A 7 -12.26 27.20 7.70
C HIS A 7 -12.54 28.63 8.24
N LYS A 8 -12.17 28.91 9.48
CA LYS A 8 -12.31 30.24 10.10
C LYS A 8 -11.43 31.29 9.42
N ILE A 9 -10.19 30.96 9.05
CA ILE A 9 -9.30 31.86 8.29
C ILE A 9 -9.88 32.16 6.92
N VAL A 10 -10.29 31.14 6.18
CA VAL A 10 -10.87 31.28 4.85
C VAL A 10 -12.13 32.15 4.93
N ARG A 11 -13.08 31.83 5.82
CA ARG A 11 -14.31 32.64 6.01
C ARG A 11 -14.03 34.09 6.41
N ARG A 12 -12.97 34.36 7.17
CA ARG A 12 -12.59 35.73 7.58
C ARG A 12 -11.92 36.53 6.47
N ARG A 13 -11.18 35.86 5.57
CA ARG A 13 -10.34 36.51 4.55
C ARG A 13 -10.97 36.54 3.16
N THR A 14 -11.93 35.67 2.88
CA THR A 14 -12.64 35.60 1.58
C THR A 14 -14.06 36.15 1.69
N ARG A 15 -14.44 37.03 0.76
CA ARG A 15 -15.81 37.53 0.60
C ARG A 15 -16.69 36.43 -0.03
N PRO A 16 -18.01 36.41 0.25
CA PRO A 16 -18.92 35.49 -0.43
C PRO A 16 -18.84 35.68 -1.95
N ILE A 17 -18.70 34.56 -2.66
CA ILE A 17 -18.56 34.56 -4.13
C ILE A 17 -19.98 34.50 -4.73
N PRO A 18 -20.34 35.38 -5.67
CA PRO A 18 -21.59 35.29 -6.42
C PRO A 18 -21.70 33.93 -7.13
N GLU A 19 -22.92 33.39 -7.24
CA GLU A 19 -23.17 32.04 -7.76
C GLU A 19 -22.58 31.82 -9.16
N ASP A 20 -22.82 32.75 -10.10
CA ASP A 20 -22.32 32.67 -11.47
C ASP A 20 -20.79 32.54 -11.52
N LYS A 21 -20.10 33.30 -10.67
CA LYS A 21 -18.63 33.27 -10.58
C LYS A 21 -18.17 31.96 -9.94
N ALA A 22 -18.88 31.47 -8.93
CA ALA A 22 -18.55 30.23 -8.25
C ALA A 22 -18.61 29.03 -9.22
N PHE A 23 -19.62 28.98 -10.09
CA PHE A 23 -19.77 27.93 -11.08
C PHE A 23 -18.58 27.87 -12.06
N VAL A 24 -18.21 29.03 -12.64
CA VAL A 24 -17.06 29.13 -13.56
C VAL A 24 -15.75 28.73 -12.87
N TRP A 25 -15.52 29.23 -11.66
CA TRP A 25 -14.31 28.89 -10.90
C TRP A 25 -14.24 27.42 -10.50
N LYS A 26 -15.37 26.81 -10.14
CA LYS A 26 -15.45 25.37 -9.87
C LYS A 26 -14.99 24.57 -11.09
N GLN A 27 -15.51 24.88 -12.27
CA GLN A 27 -15.14 24.18 -13.50
C GLN A 27 -13.65 24.33 -13.82
N ARG A 28 -13.10 25.54 -13.72
CA ARG A 28 -11.66 25.81 -13.95
C ARG A 28 -10.78 25.04 -12.97
N LEU A 29 -11.13 25.05 -11.68
CA LEU A 29 -10.41 24.31 -10.65
C LEU A 29 -10.49 22.79 -10.87
N SER A 30 -11.63 22.27 -11.31
CA SER A 30 -11.76 20.85 -11.66
C SER A 30 -10.84 20.45 -12.82
N ILE A 31 -10.75 21.28 -13.87
CA ILE A 31 -9.83 21.02 -15.00
C ILE A 31 -8.38 21.09 -14.54
N ALA A 32 -8.01 22.14 -13.80
CA ALA A 32 -6.66 22.30 -13.27
C ALA A 32 -6.28 21.11 -12.36
N TYR A 33 -7.20 20.70 -11.48
CA TYR A 33 -7.02 19.52 -10.63
C TYR A 33 -6.79 18.27 -11.46
N GLY A 34 -7.59 18.03 -12.50
CA GLY A 34 -7.43 16.87 -13.39
C GLY A 34 -6.06 16.84 -14.07
N LEU A 35 -5.60 17.97 -14.60
CA LEU A 35 -4.29 18.08 -15.25
C LEU A 35 -3.14 17.84 -14.26
N ILE A 36 -3.20 18.46 -13.08
CA ILE A 36 -2.17 18.28 -12.05
C ILE A 36 -2.16 16.83 -11.57
N ALA A 37 -3.33 16.25 -11.27
CA ALA A 37 -3.46 14.87 -10.83
C ALA A 37 -2.93 13.89 -11.88
N TRP A 38 -3.21 14.13 -13.17
CA TRP A 38 -2.70 13.30 -14.27
C TRP A 38 -1.17 13.33 -14.36
N ASN A 39 -0.56 14.51 -14.21
CA ASN A 39 0.89 14.64 -14.20
C ASN A 39 1.50 13.95 -12.96
N CYS A 40 0.95 14.16 -11.78
CA CYS A 40 1.38 13.49 -10.56
C CYS A 40 1.26 11.96 -10.68
N PHE A 41 0.17 11.47 -11.27
CA PHE A 41 -0.03 10.04 -11.54
C PHE A 41 1.06 9.51 -12.47
N GLY A 42 1.35 10.21 -13.57
CA GLY A 42 2.43 9.85 -14.48
C GLY A 42 3.80 9.78 -13.78
N LEU A 43 4.10 10.74 -12.90
CA LEU A 43 5.34 10.73 -12.10
C LEU A 43 5.42 9.52 -11.17
N VAL A 44 4.30 9.15 -10.53
CA VAL A 44 4.24 7.95 -9.68
C VAL A 44 4.46 6.68 -10.52
N CYS A 45 3.77 6.54 -11.66
CA CYS A 45 3.97 5.41 -12.57
C CYS A 45 5.42 5.31 -13.06
N TYR A 46 6.03 6.45 -13.40
CA TYR A 46 7.43 6.50 -13.79
C TYR A 46 8.39 6.10 -12.66
N SER A 47 8.10 6.52 -11.42
CA SER A 47 8.86 6.12 -10.24
C SER A 47 8.80 4.60 -10.02
N VAL A 48 7.60 4.01 -10.15
CA VAL A 48 7.40 2.56 -10.07
C VAL A 48 8.18 1.84 -11.19
N TYR A 49 8.11 2.33 -12.43
CA TYR A 49 8.85 1.77 -13.57
C TYR A 49 10.36 1.78 -13.34
N LYS A 50 10.90 2.81 -12.70
CA LYS A 50 12.32 2.89 -12.29
C LYS A 50 12.70 2.01 -11.10
N GLY A 51 11.80 1.14 -10.63
CA GLY A 51 12.04 0.26 -9.48
C GLY A 51 11.96 0.97 -8.13
N LYS A 52 11.50 2.23 -8.08
CA LYS A 52 11.32 2.99 -6.84
C LYS A 52 9.91 2.80 -6.26
N ALA A 53 9.35 1.61 -6.43
CA ALA A 53 8.04 1.25 -5.88
C ALA A 53 8.08 1.19 -4.35
N ASP A 54 9.17 0.67 -3.78
CA ASP A 54 9.47 0.77 -2.35
C ASP A 54 10.19 2.11 -2.09
N TRP A 55 9.39 3.16 -1.91
CA TRP A 55 9.89 4.51 -1.65
C TRP A 55 10.69 4.59 -0.35
N ALA A 56 10.27 3.87 0.69
CA ALA A 56 10.92 3.89 2.00
C ALA A 56 12.34 3.34 1.91
N HIS A 57 12.51 2.21 1.21
CA HIS A 57 13.84 1.65 0.98
C HIS A 57 14.70 2.55 0.07
N TYR A 58 14.14 3.12 -1.00
CA TYR A 58 14.90 3.98 -1.92
C TYR A 58 15.47 5.25 -1.25
N TYR A 59 14.77 5.81 -0.26
CA TYR A 59 15.25 6.97 0.50
C TYR A 59 16.04 6.61 1.77
N GLY A 60 16.37 5.32 1.97
CA GLY A 60 17.18 4.87 3.11
C GLY A 60 16.44 4.88 4.45
N LEU A 61 15.11 4.96 4.45
CA LEU A 61 14.29 4.86 5.67
C LEU A 61 14.12 3.42 6.15
N LYS A 62 14.41 2.45 5.28
CA LYS A 62 14.25 1.01 5.50
C LYS A 62 15.55 0.30 5.17
N THR A 63 16.06 -0.52 6.10
CA THR A 63 17.29 -1.28 5.90
C THR A 63 17.12 -2.38 4.85
N ASP A 64 18.23 -2.88 4.29
CA ASP A 64 18.21 -4.01 3.36
C ASP A 64 17.58 -5.26 4.00
N GLU A 65 17.87 -5.50 5.27
CA GLU A 65 17.30 -6.61 6.05
C GLU A 65 15.77 -6.50 6.16
N GLU A 66 15.23 -5.32 6.45
CA GLU A 66 13.78 -5.11 6.55
C GLU A 66 13.08 -5.25 5.19
N LYS A 67 13.79 -5.01 4.09
CA LYS A 67 13.25 -5.16 2.74
C LYS A 67 13.04 -6.63 2.39
N GLU A 68 13.93 -7.50 2.83
CA GLU A 68 13.85 -8.94 2.61
C GLU A 68 12.76 -9.61 3.46
N VAL A 69 12.38 -9.00 4.58
CA VAL A 69 11.29 -9.49 5.43
C VAL A 69 9.97 -9.50 4.68
N SER A 70 9.33 -10.66 4.65
CA SER A 70 8.00 -10.82 4.06
C SER A 70 6.96 -9.94 4.81
N PRO A 71 5.99 -9.32 4.12
CA PRO A 71 5.02 -8.45 4.78
C PRO A 71 4.24 -9.14 5.92
N GLY A 72 3.94 -10.43 5.76
CA GLY A 72 3.27 -11.22 6.81
C GLY A 72 4.11 -11.33 8.08
N LEU A 73 5.42 -11.55 7.95
CA LEU A 73 6.35 -11.57 9.07
C LEU A 73 6.55 -10.18 9.70
N ALA A 74 6.59 -9.13 8.88
CA ALA A 74 6.64 -7.75 9.40
C ALA A 74 5.41 -7.43 10.25
N TRP A 75 4.21 -7.81 9.80
CA TRP A 75 2.98 -7.58 10.55
C TRP A 75 2.87 -8.44 11.81
N SER A 76 3.32 -9.69 11.80
CA SER A 76 3.31 -10.54 13.00
C SER A 76 4.21 -9.97 14.11
N ARG A 77 5.36 -9.40 13.75
CA ARG A 77 6.27 -8.70 14.68
C ARG A 77 5.61 -7.46 15.27
N THR A 78 5.00 -6.62 14.44
CA THR A 78 4.31 -5.39 14.88
C THR A 78 3.14 -5.69 15.82
N LEU A 79 2.41 -6.79 15.57
CA LEU A 79 1.25 -7.19 16.38
C LEU A 79 1.60 -8.14 17.54
N ASN A 80 2.89 -8.45 17.73
CA ASN A 80 3.40 -9.39 18.73
C ASN A 80 2.69 -10.76 18.70
N ILE A 81 2.44 -11.29 17.51
CA ILE A 81 1.83 -12.61 17.30
C ILE A 81 2.96 -13.63 17.09
N PRO A 82 3.25 -14.50 18.08
CA PRO A 82 4.41 -15.39 18.02
C PRO A 82 4.22 -16.53 17.01
N ASN A 83 2.98 -17.01 16.87
CA ASN A 83 2.61 -18.13 16.00
C ASN A 83 1.49 -17.70 15.06
N ALA A 84 1.75 -17.68 13.75
CA ALA A 84 0.76 -17.27 12.76
C ALA A 84 0.90 -18.08 11.48
N LYS A 85 -0.22 -18.48 10.89
CA LYS A 85 -0.25 -19.11 9.58
C LYS A 85 -0.49 -18.04 8.52
N VAL A 86 0.48 -17.80 7.65
CA VAL A 86 0.37 -16.78 6.60
C VAL A 86 0.04 -17.43 5.26
N ILE A 87 -1.03 -16.95 4.65
CA ILE A 87 -1.46 -17.38 3.32
C ILE A 87 -1.34 -16.18 2.39
N ARG A 88 -0.49 -16.30 1.36
CA ARG A 88 -0.35 -15.29 0.32
C ARG A 88 -1.32 -15.61 -0.82
N VAL A 89 -2.28 -14.73 -1.05
CA VAL A 89 -3.19 -14.80 -2.19
C VAL A 89 -2.77 -13.75 -3.21
N SER A 90 -2.69 -14.12 -4.48
CA SER A 90 -2.49 -13.18 -5.59
C SER A 90 -3.56 -13.42 -6.65
N GLY A 91 -4.33 -12.37 -6.95
CA GLY A 91 -5.53 -12.49 -7.78
C GLY A 91 -6.52 -13.46 -7.15
N LEU A 92 -6.86 -14.54 -7.88
CA LEU A 92 -7.79 -15.58 -7.44
C LEU A 92 -7.10 -16.88 -6.98
N LYS A 93 -5.76 -16.91 -6.90
CA LYS A 93 -5.00 -18.12 -6.56
C LYS A 93 -4.22 -17.96 -5.26
N LYS A 94 -4.18 -19.03 -4.47
CA LYS A 94 -3.25 -19.17 -3.34
C LYS A 94 -1.86 -19.41 -3.90
N VAL A 95 -0.94 -18.47 -3.65
CA VAL A 95 0.42 -18.47 -4.20
C VAL A 95 1.40 -19.12 -3.25
N ASP A 96 1.27 -18.85 -1.96
CA ASP A 96 2.24 -19.30 -0.97
C ASP A 96 1.59 -19.49 0.40
N GLU A 97 2.17 -20.38 1.20
CA GLU A 97 1.73 -20.69 2.55
C GLU A 97 2.96 -21.01 3.40
N TYR A 98 3.16 -20.23 4.46
CA TYR A 98 4.22 -20.46 5.44
C TYR A 98 3.70 -20.23 6.84
N GLU A 99 4.37 -20.89 7.80
CA GLU A 99 4.04 -20.75 9.21
C GLU A 99 5.12 -19.90 9.87
N ILE A 100 4.68 -18.96 10.70
CA ILE A 100 5.54 -18.20 11.59
C ILE A 100 5.48 -18.93 12.92
N VAL A 101 6.63 -19.42 13.39
CA VAL A 101 6.77 -20.08 14.69
C VAL A 101 7.84 -19.32 15.48
N ASN A 102 7.49 -18.88 16.69
CA ASN A 102 8.37 -18.09 17.55
C ASN A 102 8.99 -16.86 16.85
N GLY A 103 8.22 -16.19 15.98
CA GLY A 103 8.68 -14.99 15.26
C GLY A 103 9.70 -15.25 14.14
N GLN A 104 9.92 -16.51 13.76
CA GLN A 104 10.71 -16.90 12.59
C GLN A 104 9.82 -17.54 11.51
N GLN A 105 10.13 -17.28 10.25
CA GLN A 105 9.41 -17.87 9.12
C GLN A 105 9.92 -19.29 8.86
N VAL A 106 9.04 -20.28 8.94
CA VAL A 106 9.30 -21.68 8.60
C VAL A 106 8.59 -21.97 7.28
N MET A 107 9.36 -22.24 6.23
CA MET A 107 8.80 -22.73 4.96
C MET A 107 8.43 -24.20 5.15
N LYS A 108 7.17 -24.56 4.89
CA LYS A 108 6.82 -25.97 4.69
C LYS A 108 7.33 -26.36 3.31
N GLU A 109 8.28 -27.29 3.25
CA GLU A 109 8.61 -27.97 1.99
C GLU A 109 7.31 -28.48 1.39
N LYS A 110 7.05 -28.11 0.12
CA LYS A 110 5.95 -28.70 -0.64
C LYS A 110 6.21 -30.20 -0.69
N LYS A 111 5.43 -30.99 0.07
CA LYS A 111 5.24 -32.41 -0.25
C LYS A 111 4.69 -32.45 -1.67
N GLU A 112 5.52 -32.87 -2.62
CA GLU A 112 5.12 -33.06 -4.00
C GLU A 112 3.96 -34.07 -4.02
N LEU A 113 2.85 -33.66 -4.61
CA LEU A 113 1.61 -34.43 -4.71
C LEU A 113 1.74 -35.53 -5.78
N GLY A 114 2.79 -36.33 -5.69
CA GLY A 114 3.16 -37.35 -6.69
C GLY A 114 3.90 -38.56 -6.12
N ASP A 115 3.92 -38.75 -4.80
CA ASP A 115 4.55 -39.92 -4.18
C ASP A 115 3.62 -41.15 -4.31
N PRO A 116 4.00 -42.20 -5.08
CA PRO A 116 3.17 -43.38 -5.28
C PRO A 116 3.04 -44.28 -4.02
N GLU A 117 3.69 -43.94 -2.91
CA GLU A 117 3.64 -44.72 -1.66
C GLU A 117 2.36 -44.49 -0.83
N LEU A 118 1.58 -43.44 -1.08
CA LEU A 118 0.33 -43.15 -0.34
C LEU A 118 -0.93 -43.83 -0.94
N LEU A 119 -0.78 -44.64 -1.99
CA LEU A 119 -1.87 -45.43 -2.61
C LEU A 119 -1.82 -46.93 -2.23
N LYS A 120 -0.98 -47.29 -1.26
CA LYS A 120 -0.87 -48.66 -0.75
C LYS A 120 -1.20 -48.74 0.73
N GLU A 121 -2.41 -48.33 1.10
CA GLU A 121 -3.10 -48.80 2.31
C GLU A 121 -4.57 -49.06 1.99
#